data_AF-A0A9Q2XS67-F1
#
_entry.id   AF-A0A9Q2XS67-F1
#
_cell.length_a   1.000
_cell.length_b   1.000
_cell.length_c   1.000
_cell.angle_alpha   90.00
_cell.angle_beta   90.00
_cell.angle_gamma   90.00
#
_symmetry.space_group_name_H-M   'P 1'
#
loop_
_entity.id
_entity.type
_entity.pdbx_description
1 polymer ?
#
loop_
_entity_poly.entity_id
_entity_poly.type
_entity_poly.pdbx_seq_one_letter_code
_entity_poly.pdbx_strand_id
1 'polypeptide(L)'
;HYNRYRYYDRGLGAFISQDPISYSGGLNLYLYAPNPIEWADPLGLEKVVAARSRAHALRLAQQHAQVPRVGRGGQHIPLSELNDTSKGKNYACLCARGTTLGREGEHDDSLVFDHPDGHPDMVGEGFPDHHDGPHVHARNKKGQIIVFTYPG
;
A
#
# COMPACT_ATOMS: atom_id res chain seq x y z
N HIS A 1 15.10 -4.24 26.30
CA HIS A 1 16.34 -4.29 25.50
C HIS A 1 16.55 -2.95 24.80
N TYR A 2 17.79 -2.47 24.76
CA TYR A 2 18.20 -1.25 24.06
C TYR A 2 18.78 -1.61 22.69
N ASN A 3 18.46 -0.82 21.66
CA ASN A 3 19.27 -0.73 20.43
C ASN A 3 19.31 0.72 19.92
N ARG A 4 20.48 1.07 19.39
CA ARG A 4 21.08 2.40 19.18
C ARG A 4 20.97 2.77 17.68
N TYR A 5 20.90 4.07 17.37
CA TYR A 5 20.76 4.73 16.03
C TYR A 5 19.29 4.82 15.53
N ARG A 6 18.60 5.97 15.44
CA ARG A 6 18.97 7.41 15.30
C ARG A 6 17.92 8.30 16.02
N TYR A 7 18.31 9.49 16.46
CA TYR A 7 17.49 10.42 17.23
C TYR A 7 16.46 11.18 16.37
N TYR A 8 15.22 11.27 16.86
CA TYR A 8 14.09 12.04 16.33
C TYR A 8 13.93 13.33 17.14
N ASP A 9 13.90 14.49 16.50
CA ASP A 9 13.63 15.77 17.19
C ASP A 9 12.12 16.07 17.17
N ARG A 10 11.53 16.13 18.38
CA ARG A 10 10.09 16.33 18.60
C ARG A 10 9.60 17.76 18.31
N GLY A 11 10.49 18.72 18.06
CA GLY A 11 10.10 20.10 17.71
C GLY A 11 9.72 20.29 16.24
N LEU A 12 10.17 19.40 15.34
CA LEU A 12 10.07 19.62 13.88
C LEU A 12 9.45 18.44 13.12
N GLY A 13 9.27 17.27 13.75
CA GLY A 13 8.65 16.12 13.09
C GLY A 13 9.46 15.55 11.92
N ALA A 14 10.80 15.63 11.96
CA ALA A 14 11.68 15.12 10.90
C ALA A 14 12.98 14.51 11.45
N PHE A 15 13.59 13.60 10.68
CA PHE A 15 14.94 13.09 10.94
C PHE A 15 16.01 14.03 10.35
N ILE A 16 17.02 14.34 11.16
CA ILE A 16 18.12 15.26 10.86
C ILE A 16 19.25 14.52 10.13
N SER A 17 19.15 14.40 8.81
CA SER A 17 20.31 14.28 7.94
C SER A 17 20.00 14.96 6.61
N GLN A 18 20.88 15.88 6.20
CA GLN A 18 20.57 16.99 5.31
C GLN A 18 20.78 16.68 3.82
N ASP A 19 19.78 17.04 3.01
CA ASP A 19 19.80 17.16 1.55
C ASP A 19 20.45 18.48 1.11
N PRO A 20 20.92 18.60 -0.15
CA PRO A 20 20.76 19.88 -0.83
C PRO A 20 20.21 19.71 -2.27
N ILE A 21 18.96 20.16 -2.42
CA ILE A 21 18.31 20.71 -3.62
C ILE A 21 19.04 20.55 -4.97
N SER A 22 18.36 19.96 -5.95
CA SER A 22 18.36 20.51 -7.30
C SER A 22 16.96 20.52 -7.90
N TYR A 23 16.55 21.74 -8.19
CA TYR A 23 15.53 22.16 -9.14
C TYR A 23 15.52 21.29 -10.41
N SER A 24 14.32 21.03 -10.94
CA SER A 24 14.02 20.41 -12.25
C SER A 24 13.92 18.89 -12.28
N GLY A 25 12.68 18.39 -12.36
CA GLY A 25 12.30 17.26 -13.19
C GLY A 25 12.97 15.91 -12.93
N GLY A 26 12.28 15.05 -12.20
CA GLY A 26 12.29 13.61 -12.46
C GLY A 26 13.14 12.74 -11.53
N LEU A 27 12.69 11.48 -11.49
CA LEU A 27 13.24 10.31 -10.81
C LEU A 27 12.95 10.22 -9.30
N ASN A 28 11.76 9.70 -9.05
CA ASN A 28 11.32 9.04 -7.83
C ASN A 28 12.28 7.86 -7.50
N LEU A 29 13.41 8.15 -6.85
CA LEU A 29 14.48 7.17 -6.56
C LEU A 29 14.37 6.54 -5.15
N TYR A 30 13.27 6.81 -4.44
CA TYR A 30 13.03 6.30 -3.07
C TYR A 30 11.67 5.66 -2.90
N LEU A 31 11.07 5.14 -3.97
CA LEU A 31 9.79 4.46 -3.88
C LEU A 31 9.97 3.00 -3.44
N TYR A 32 10.42 2.87 -2.20
CA TYR A 32 9.87 1.87 -1.30
C TYR A 32 8.37 2.21 -1.24
N ALA A 33 7.48 1.27 -1.57
CA ALA A 33 6.02 1.45 -1.43
C ALA A 33 5.75 2.26 -0.15
N PRO A 34 4.87 3.28 -0.12
CA PRO A 34 4.73 4.18 1.03
C PRO A 34 4.72 3.38 2.34
N ASN A 35 5.91 3.30 2.95
CA ASN A 35 6.28 2.48 4.09
C ASN A 35 5.80 0.99 4.13
N PRO A 36 6.58 0.00 3.66
CA PRO A 36 6.34 -1.44 3.86
C PRO A 36 6.46 -1.88 5.33
N ILE A 37 7.00 -1.02 6.21
CA ILE A 37 7.00 -1.23 7.66
C ILE A 37 5.66 -0.79 8.28
N GLU A 38 4.85 0.06 7.62
CA GLU A 38 3.47 0.33 8.07
C GLU A 38 2.53 -0.85 7.80
N TRP A 39 2.84 -1.69 6.80
CA TRP A 39 2.04 -2.87 6.43
C TRP A 39 2.61 -4.19 6.96
N ALA A 40 3.84 -4.16 7.49
CA ALA A 40 4.26 -5.14 8.47
C ALA A 40 3.55 -4.78 9.78
N ASP A 41 2.53 -5.53 10.16
CA ASP A 41 1.80 -5.35 11.41
C ASP A 41 2.49 -6.14 12.55
N PRO A 42 3.40 -5.55 13.34
CA PRO A 42 4.01 -6.23 14.47
C PRO A 42 3.05 -6.50 15.64
N LEU A 43 1.78 -6.04 15.57
CA LEU A 43 0.77 -6.18 16.63
C LEU A 43 -0.39 -7.14 16.26
N GLY A 44 -0.55 -7.52 14.99
CA GLY A 44 -1.57 -8.46 14.51
C GLY A 44 -3.02 -7.97 14.62
N LEU A 45 -3.26 -6.65 14.52
CA LEU A 45 -4.57 -6.02 14.68
C LEU A 45 -5.30 -5.72 13.36
N GLU A 46 -4.69 -5.99 12.20
CA GLU A 46 -5.36 -5.78 10.92
C GLU A 46 -6.59 -6.68 10.77
N LYS A 47 -7.74 -6.07 10.49
CA LYS A 47 -8.96 -6.81 10.20
C LYS A 47 -8.90 -7.37 8.79
N VAL A 48 -8.86 -8.70 8.67
CA VAL A 48 -8.91 -9.40 7.38
C VAL A 48 -10.33 -9.85 7.06
N VAL A 49 -10.78 -9.62 5.82
CA VAL A 49 -12.12 -9.97 5.33
C VAL A 49 -12.00 -10.72 4.00
N ALA A 50 -12.51 -11.96 3.94
CA ALA A 50 -12.53 -12.73 2.71
C ALA A 50 -13.61 -12.22 1.74
N ALA A 51 -13.23 -11.94 0.50
CA ALA A 51 -14.12 -11.56 -0.59
C ALA A 51 -14.22 -12.67 -1.65
N ARG A 52 -15.39 -12.78 -2.29
CA ARG A 52 -15.65 -13.80 -3.33
C ARG A 52 -14.90 -13.60 -4.65
N SER A 53 -14.32 -12.42 -4.89
CA SER A 53 -13.58 -12.08 -6.11
C SER A 53 -12.82 -10.76 -5.96
N ARG A 54 -11.83 -10.50 -6.82
CA ARG A 54 -11.11 -9.21 -6.89
C ARG A 54 -12.03 -8.00 -6.99
N ALA A 55 -13.02 -8.06 -7.88
CA ALA A 55 -14.00 -6.98 -8.05
C ALA A 55 -14.84 -6.76 -6.77
N HIS A 56 -15.12 -7.84 -6.03
CA HIS A 56 -15.81 -7.72 -4.75
C HIS A 56 -14.91 -7.09 -3.68
N ALA A 57 -13.63 -7.50 -3.59
CA ALA A 57 -12.65 -6.94 -2.67
C ALA A 57 -12.45 -5.43 -2.90
N LEU A 58 -12.19 -5.01 -4.14
CA LEU A 58 -12.03 -3.59 -4.50
C LEU A 58 -13.27 -2.75 -4.15
N ARG A 59 -14.47 -3.30 -4.33
CA ARG A 59 -15.71 -2.62 -3.96
C ARG A 59 -15.82 -2.41 -2.44
N LEU A 60 -15.54 -3.45 -1.65
CA LEU A 60 -15.58 -3.38 -0.19
C LEU A 60 -14.48 -2.44 0.34
N ALA A 61 -13.27 -2.55 -0.21
CA ALA A 61 -12.15 -1.67 0.09
C ALA A 61 -12.51 -0.20 -0.15
N GLN A 62 -13.10 0.10 -1.31
CA GLN A 62 -13.53 1.46 -1.63
C GLN A 62 -14.66 1.97 -0.73
N GLN A 63 -15.59 1.09 -0.31
CA GLN A 63 -16.65 1.44 0.64
C GLN A 63 -16.10 1.77 2.04
N HIS A 64 -15.06 1.06 2.48
CA HIS A 64 -14.38 1.30 3.75
C HIS A 64 -13.51 2.56 3.69
N ALA A 65 -12.58 2.61 2.74
CA ALA A 65 -11.57 3.66 2.63
C ALA A 65 -12.16 5.02 2.25
N GLN A 66 -13.23 5.01 1.43
CA GLN A 66 -13.88 6.23 0.92
C GLN A 66 -12.92 7.18 0.20
N VAL A 67 -11.91 6.62 -0.48
CA VAL A 67 -10.97 7.39 -1.31
C VAL A 67 -11.75 8.20 -2.34
N PRO A 68 -11.49 9.52 -2.47
CA PRO A 68 -12.19 10.35 -3.44
C PRO A 68 -12.02 9.86 -4.88
N ARG A 69 -12.93 10.29 -5.75
CA ARG A 69 -12.78 10.05 -7.20
C ARG A 69 -11.74 11.01 -7.78
N VAL A 70 -11.18 10.62 -8.92
CA VAL A 70 -10.33 11.51 -9.74
C VAL A 70 -11.11 12.78 -10.09
N GLY A 71 -10.50 13.94 -9.85
CA GLY A 71 -11.13 15.26 -9.95
C GLY A 71 -11.83 15.75 -8.67
N ARG A 72 -11.82 14.96 -7.59
CA ARG A 72 -12.28 15.37 -6.25
C ARG A 72 -11.22 15.11 -5.16
N GLY A 73 -9.94 15.18 -5.54
CA GLY A 73 -8.81 14.94 -4.64
C GLY A 73 -8.46 13.46 -4.46
N GLY A 74 -8.76 12.61 -5.45
CA GLY A 74 -8.29 11.23 -5.49
C GLY A 74 -7.36 11.01 -6.67
N GLN A 75 -6.33 10.19 -6.50
CA GLN A 75 -5.32 9.88 -7.50
C GLN A 75 -5.30 8.40 -7.80
N HIS A 76 -5.00 8.03 -9.05
CA HIS A 76 -4.83 6.63 -9.43
C HIS A 76 -3.44 6.15 -9.05
N ILE A 77 -3.37 4.94 -8.51
CA ILE A 77 -2.08 4.28 -8.25
C ILE A 77 -1.76 3.40 -9.47
N PRO A 78 -0.75 3.77 -10.28
CA PRO A 78 -0.45 3.03 -11.50
C PRO A 78 0.14 1.66 -11.18
N LEU A 79 0.02 0.73 -12.14
CA LEU A 79 0.56 -0.63 -11.98
C LEU A 79 2.08 -0.67 -11.77
N SER A 80 2.80 0.38 -12.19
CA SER A 80 4.23 0.52 -12.00
C SER A 80 4.66 0.65 -10.54
N GLU A 81 3.74 1.04 -9.64
CA GLU A 81 4.01 1.14 -8.20
C GLU A 81 4.10 -0.23 -7.51
N LEU A 82 3.71 -1.31 -8.21
CA LEU A 82 3.87 -2.65 -7.66
C LEU A 82 5.35 -3.05 -7.63
N ASN A 83 5.81 -3.56 -6.50
CA ASN A 83 7.17 -4.09 -6.36
C ASN A 83 7.37 -5.31 -7.26
N ASP A 84 8.59 -5.51 -7.77
CA ASP A 84 8.91 -6.61 -8.69
C ASP A 84 8.63 -7.99 -8.10
N THR A 85 8.89 -8.18 -6.80
CA THR A 85 8.60 -9.43 -6.08
C THR A 85 7.11 -9.75 -6.01
N SER A 86 6.25 -8.74 -6.14
CA SER A 86 4.78 -8.86 -6.05
C SER A 86 4.13 -8.96 -7.43
N LYS A 87 4.92 -8.98 -8.52
CA LYS A 87 4.45 -9.12 -9.91
C LYS A 87 4.39 -10.60 -10.29
N GLY A 88 3.22 -11.22 -10.10
CA GLY A 88 3.00 -12.62 -10.45
C GLY A 88 2.24 -12.81 -11.77
N LYS A 89 1.42 -13.85 -11.81
CA LYS A 89 0.69 -14.27 -13.02
C LYS A 89 -0.39 -13.28 -13.41
N ASN A 90 -1.04 -12.64 -12.44
CA ASN A 90 -2.12 -11.68 -12.67
C ASN A 90 -1.61 -10.33 -13.16
N TYR A 91 -0.40 -9.91 -12.76
CA TYR A 91 0.22 -8.65 -13.17
C TYR A 91 0.20 -8.43 -14.69
N ALA A 92 0.69 -9.39 -15.48
CA ALA A 92 0.75 -9.26 -16.94
C ALA A 92 -0.64 -9.05 -17.58
N CYS A 93 -1.66 -9.74 -17.07
CA CYS A 93 -3.03 -9.59 -17.54
C CYS A 93 -3.60 -8.20 -17.20
N LEU A 94 -3.30 -7.68 -16.01
CA LEU A 94 -3.74 -6.35 -15.58
C LEU A 94 -3.05 -5.22 -16.37
N CYS A 95 -1.77 -5.39 -16.71
CA CYS A 95 -1.06 -4.48 -17.62
C CYS A 95 -1.75 -4.40 -18.99
N ALA A 96 -2.05 -5.56 -19.60
CA ALA A 96 -2.71 -5.62 -20.92
C ALA A 96 -4.11 -4.97 -20.91
N ARG A 97 -4.77 -4.94 -19.75
CA ARG A 97 -6.09 -4.32 -19.57
C ARG A 97 -6.03 -2.83 -19.23
N GLY A 98 -4.84 -2.24 -19.04
CA GLY A 98 -4.70 -0.85 -18.59
C GLY A 98 -5.35 -0.60 -17.22
N THR A 99 -5.33 -1.61 -16.34
CA THR A 99 -5.92 -1.50 -14.99
C THR A 99 -4.99 -0.66 -14.09
N THR A 100 -5.49 -0.23 -12.92
CA THR A 100 -4.70 0.42 -11.86
C THR A 100 -4.68 -0.44 -10.60
N LEU A 101 -3.73 -0.21 -9.69
CA LEU A 101 -3.67 -0.92 -8.39
C LEU A 101 -4.68 -0.37 -7.40
N GLY A 102 -5.24 0.80 -7.67
CA GLY A 102 -6.30 1.38 -6.87
C GLY A 102 -6.22 2.90 -6.88
N ARG A 103 -6.49 3.50 -5.72
CA ARG A 103 -6.53 4.95 -5.55
C ARG A 103 -6.08 5.38 -4.17
N GLU A 104 -5.53 6.57 -4.10
CA GLU A 104 -5.19 7.26 -2.85
C GLU A 104 -5.81 8.66 -2.80
N GLY A 105 -5.98 9.19 -1.58
CA GLY A 105 -6.38 10.56 -1.34
C GLY A 105 -5.20 11.51 -1.54
N GLU A 106 -5.42 12.61 -2.24
CA GLU A 106 -4.39 13.64 -2.45
C GLU A 106 -4.17 14.51 -1.20
N HIS A 107 -5.21 14.68 -0.40
CA HIS A 107 -5.24 15.58 0.76
C HIS A 107 -5.46 14.85 2.08
N ASP A 108 -5.50 13.52 2.05
CA ASP A 108 -5.69 12.67 3.22
C ASP A 108 -5.07 11.29 2.99
N ASP A 109 -4.88 10.54 4.07
CA ASP A 109 -4.21 9.24 4.03
C ASP A 109 -5.11 8.08 3.56
N SER A 110 -6.29 8.35 2.98
CA SER A 110 -7.14 7.27 2.49
C SER A 110 -6.52 6.53 1.31
N LEU A 111 -6.62 5.21 1.32
CA LEU A 111 -5.93 4.33 0.37
C LEU A 111 -6.78 3.12 0.04
N VAL A 112 -6.77 2.72 -1.23
CA VAL A 112 -7.12 1.39 -1.71
C VAL A 112 -5.97 0.93 -2.58
N PHE A 113 -5.29 -0.13 -2.19
CA PHE A 113 -4.13 -0.66 -2.90
C PHE A 113 -4.22 -2.18 -3.05
N ASP A 114 -4.17 -2.65 -4.29
CA ASP A 114 -4.37 -4.04 -4.69
C ASP A 114 -3.04 -4.76 -4.90
N HIS A 115 -2.93 -5.94 -4.30
CA HIS A 115 -1.83 -6.89 -4.50
C HIS A 115 -2.39 -8.11 -5.23
N PRO A 116 -2.35 -8.12 -6.57
CA PRO A 116 -3.05 -9.12 -7.38
C PRO A 116 -2.43 -10.52 -7.33
N ASP A 117 -1.21 -10.62 -6.84
CA ASP A 117 -0.44 -11.86 -6.75
C ASP A 117 0.15 -12.10 -5.35
N GLY A 118 -0.21 -11.25 -4.37
CA GLY A 118 0.41 -11.27 -3.03
C GLY A 118 1.86 -10.78 -3.00
N HIS A 119 2.55 -11.12 -1.91
CA HIS A 119 3.94 -10.79 -1.60
C HIS A 119 4.72 -12.06 -1.22
N PRO A 120 5.19 -12.85 -2.20
CA PRO A 120 5.89 -14.11 -1.93
C PRO A 120 7.23 -13.94 -1.20
N ASP A 121 7.76 -12.72 -1.14
CA ASP A 121 8.95 -12.32 -0.38
C ASP A 121 8.65 -11.97 1.09
N MET A 122 7.38 -11.83 1.45
CA MET A 122 6.90 -11.43 2.78
C MET A 122 5.94 -12.47 3.37
N VAL A 123 6.32 -13.76 3.25
CA VAL A 123 5.59 -14.91 3.79
C VAL A 123 6.43 -15.63 4.87
N GLY A 124 5.77 -16.25 5.84
CA GLY A 124 6.42 -17.04 6.89
C GLY A 124 6.35 -16.41 8.29
N GLU A 125 7.16 -16.92 9.21
CA GLU A 125 7.13 -16.53 10.63
C GLU A 125 7.40 -15.02 10.79
N GLY A 126 6.44 -14.30 11.37
CA GLY A 126 6.52 -12.85 11.58
C GLY A 126 5.84 -12.00 10.50
N PHE A 127 5.27 -12.61 9.46
CA PHE A 127 4.46 -11.92 8.46
C PHE A 127 2.99 -12.39 8.50
N PRO A 128 2.02 -11.51 8.18
CA PRO A 128 0.62 -11.91 8.07
C PRO A 128 0.37 -12.98 6.99
N ASP A 129 -0.42 -14.01 7.33
CA ASP A 129 -0.75 -15.12 6.42
C ASP A 129 -1.41 -14.66 5.11
N HIS A 130 -2.04 -13.48 5.10
CA HIS A 130 -2.75 -12.99 3.93
C HIS A 130 -1.83 -12.51 2.79
N HIS A 131 -0.53 -12.34 3.06
CA HIS A 131 0.46 -11.94 2.04
C HIS A 131 0.72 -13.01 0.99
N ASP A 132 0.46 -14.30 1.28
CA ASP A 132 0.70 -15.39 0.32
C ASP A 132 -0.24 -15.36 -0.89
N GLY A 133 -1.38 -14.69 -0.76
CA GLY A 133 -2.41 -14.66 -1.79
C GLY A 133 -2.86 -13.25 -2.17
N PRO A 134 -3.72 -13.14 -3.18
CA PRO A 134 -4.20 -11.83 -3.62
C PRO A 134 -5.07 -11.14 -2.57
N HIS A 135 -4.81 -9.85 -2.37
CA HIS A 135 -5.50 -9.05 -1.37
C HIS A 135 -5.53 -7.56 -1.73
N VAL A 136 -6.39 -6.80 -1.04
CA VAL A 136 -6.48 -5.34 -1.15
C VAL A 136 -6.35 -4.72 0.23
N HIS A 137 -5.42 -3.79 0.42
CA HIS A 137 -5.38 -2.93 1.59
C HIS A 137 -6.34 -1.76 1.42
N ALA A 138 -7.10 -1.45 2.45
CA ALA A 138 -7.99 -0.30 2.50
C ALA A 138 -7.77 0.49 3.78
N ARG A 139 -7.23 1.71 3.66
CA ARG A 139 -7.07 2.66 4.77
C ARG A 139 -8.08 3.78 4.60
N ASN A 140 -8.85 4.08 5.65
CA ASN A 140 -9.75 5.24 5.63
C ASN A 140 -9.07 6.49 6.21
N LYS A 141 -9.71 7.65 6.10
CA LYS A 141 -9.19 8.94 6.60
C LYS A 141 -8.94 9.00 8.12
N LYS A 142 -9.42 8.00 8.87
CA LYS A 142 -9.19 7.86 10.31
C LYS A 142 -8.00 6.93 10.63
N GLY A 143 -7.27 6.48 9.60
CA GLY A 143 -6.15 5.54 9.72
C GLY A 143 -6.57 4.09 9.94
N GLN A 144 -7.86 3.74 9.83
CA GLN A 144 -8.30 2.36 10.05
C GLN A 144 -8.04 1.52 8.81
N ILE A 145 -7.33 0.40 9.00
CA ILE A 145 -6.95 -0.52 7.93
C ILE A 145 -7.85 -1.77 7.96
N ILE A 146 -8.34 -2.17 6.79
CA ILE A 146 -8.95 -3.48 6.55
C ILE A 146 -8.27 -4.10 5.33
N VAL A 147 -7.94 -5.37 5.43
CA VAL A 147 -7.42 -6.18 4.33
C VAL A 147 -8.53 -7.03 3.76
N PHE A 148 -8.69 -7.02 2.44
CA PHE A 148 -9.66 -7.84 1.73
C PHE A 148 -8.96 -8.89 0.87
N THR A 149 -8.94 -10.14 1.32
CA THR A 149 -8.38 -11.26 0.53
C THR A 149 -9.37 -11.72 -0.52
N TYR A 150 -8.88 -12.27 -1.63
CA TYR A 150 -9.74 -12.83 -2.67
C TYR A 150 -9.06 -14.00 -3.41
N PRO A 151 -9.83 -14.89 -4.06
CA PRO A 151 -9.27 -15.99 -4.85
C PRO A 151 -8.44 -15.46 -6.03
N GLY A 152 -7.25 -16.04 -6.22
CA GLY A 152 -6.34 -15.72 -7.33
C GLY A 152 -6.64 -16.36 -8.66
#